data_AF-A0A4R1WNS8-F1
#
_entry.id   AF-A0A4R1WNS8-F1
#
_cell.length_a   1.000
_cell.length_b   1.000
_cell.length_c   1.000
_cell.angle_alpha   90.00
_cell.angle_beta   90.00
_cell.angle_gamma   90.00
#
_symmetry.space_group_name_H-M   'P 1'
#
loop_
_entity.id
_entity.type
_entity.pdbx_description
1 polymer ?
#
loop_
_entity_poly.entity_id
_entity_poly.type
_entity_poly.pdbx_seq_one_letter_code
_entity_poly.pdbx_strand_id
1 'polypeptide(L)'
;MSTSELLVTPAQRDRAVEILQEMYADGRVERVEFDTRLELALKARTRAELNGTFDGLVARPVPTYVPAAFTRPAPVKRYDSQGRGLGTIAHWLGYPTFFVGPALIVATAGKENPAVRKHAVEALNFQLSALAVFALLGVVTGVTEGFTGFLFPLVGLVWFVLTGIGGLATLLGSNFRYPFTLRLIK
;
A
#
# COMPACT_ATOMS: atom_id res chain seq x y z
N MET A 1 -36.63 3.52 11.48
CA MET A 1 -35.93 4.06 12.66
C MET A 1 -34.73 4.84 12.19
N SER A 2 -34.80 6.17 12.25
CA SER A 2 -33.65 7.03 11.95
C SER A 2 -32.63 6.89 13.08
N THR A 3 -31.33 6.88 12.77
CA THR A 3 -30.23 6.75 13.74
C THR A 3 -30.25 7.85 14.82
N SER A 4 -31.02 8.92 14.58
CA SER A 4 -31.26 10.06 15.47
C SER A 4 -32.05 9.73 16.75
N GLU A 5 -32.83 8.65 16.75
CA GLU A 5 -33.71 8.26 17.88
C GLU A 5 -33.09 7.22 18.82
N LEU A 6 -31.86 6.78 18.56
CA LEU A 6 -31.19 5.79 19.39
C LEU A 6 -30.80 6.39 20.75
N LEU A 7 -31.20 5.70 21.82
CA LEU A 7 -30.83 6.05 23.18
C LEU A 7 -29.32 5.92 23.39
N VAL A 8 -28.75 6.88 24.11
CA VAL A 8 -27.33 6.92 24.46
C VAL A 8 -27.05 5.92 25.57
N THR A 9 -26.05 5.07 25.38
CA THR A 9 -25.58 4.16 26.43
C THR A 9 -24.65 4.90 27.41
N PRO A 10 -24.52 4.44 28.66
CA PRO A 10 -23.57 5.02 29.62
C PRO A 10 -22.15 5.10 29.06
N ALA A 11 -21.67 4.02 28.41
CA ALA A 11 -20.34 4.00 27.78
C ALA A 11 -20.16 5.04 26.65
N GLN A 12 -21.22 5.38 25.93
CA GLN A 12 -21.18 6.44 24.91
C GLN A 12 -21.09 7.83 25.54
N ARG A 13 -21.80 8.04 26.65
CA ARG A 13 -21.71 9.27 27.43
C ARG A 13 -20.31 9.44 28.04
N ASP A 14 -19.76 8.39 28.64
CA ASP A 14 -18.43 8.42 29.27
C ASP A 14 -17.34 8.76 28.25
N ARG A 15 -17.40 8.16 27.05
CA ARG A 15 -16.49 8.49 25.95
C ARG A 15 -16.63 9.94 25.48
N ALA A 16 -17.85 10.47 25.43
CA ALA A 16 -18.06 11.87 25.04
C ALA A 16 -17.45 12.84 26.07
N VAL A 17 -17.53 12.51 27.36
CA VAL A 17 -16.90 13.27 28.44
C VAL A 17 -15.37 13.26 28.29
N GLU A 18 -14.78 12.09 28.02
CA GLU A 18 -13.33 11.95 27.81
C GLU A 18 -12.83 12.84 26.66
N ILE A 19 -13.54 12.85 25.52
CA ILE A 19 -13.20 13.68 24.37
C ILE A 19 -13.31 15.19 24.69
N LEU A 20 -14.33 15.60 25.46
CA LEU A 20 -14.45 17.00 25.88
C LEU A 20 -13.32 17.40 26.83
N GLN A 21 -12.90 16.50 27.73
CA GLN A 21 -11.78 16.73 28.65
C GLN A 21 -10.45 16.84 27.90
N GLU A 22 -10.22 15.98 26.90
CA GLU A 22 -9.05 16.04 26.02
C GLU A 22 -8.99 17.38 25.28
N MET A 23 -10.11 17.84 24.70
CA MET A 23 -10.13 19.14 24.00
C MET A 23 -9.95 20.35 24.93
N TYR A 24 -10.39 20.25 26.18
CA TYR A 24 -10.09 21.26 27.20
C TYR A 24 -8.60 21.25 27.60
N ALA A 25 -8.00 20.06 27.77
CA ALA A 25 -6.58 19.91 28.08
C ALA A 25 -5.68 20.47 26.96
N ASP A 26 -6.09 20.30 25.71
CA ASP A 26 -5.43 20.85 24.52
C ASP A 26 -5.65 22.37 24.33
N GLY A 27 -6.45 23.01 25.20
CA GLY A 27 -6.77 24.44 25.12
C GLY A 27 -7.68 24.81 23.93
N ARG A 28 -8.30 23.82 23.28
CA ARG A 28 -9.19 24.00 22.12
C ARG A 28 -10.60 24.42 22.51
N VAL A 29 -10.95 24.24 23.78
CA VAL A 29 -12.22 24.63 24.38
C VAL A 29 -11.92 25.42 25.64
N GLU A 30 -12.55 26.59 25.78
CA GLU A 30 -12.41 27.39 27.00
C GLU A 30 -13.17 26.74 28.17
N ARG A 31 -12.73 26.95 29.40
CA ARG A 31 -13.34 26.35 30.61
C ARG A 31 -14.85 26.52 30.69
N VAL A 32 -15.35 27.74 30.42
CA VAL A 32 -16.78 28.07 30.47
C VAL A 32 -17.59 27.29 29.43
N GLU A 33 -17.01 27.13 28.24
CA GLU A 33 -17.63 26.38 27.15
C GLU A 33 -17.58 24.86 27.42
N PHE A 34 -16.48 24.37 27.98
CA PHE A 34 -16.31 22.99 28.40
C PHE A 34 -17.36 22.58 29.44
N ASP A 35 -17.53 23.39 30.50
CA ASP A 35 -18.48 23.10 31.58
C ASP A 35 -19.92 23.01 31.04
N THR A 36 -20.29 23.93 30.14
CA THR A 36 -21.61 23.95 29.48
C THR A 36 -21.83 22.69 28.64
N ARG A 37 -20.84 22.29 27.84
CA ARG A 37 -20.95 21.13 26.94
C ARG A 37 -20.90 19.79 27.69
N LEU A 38 -20.14 19.73 28.78
CA LEU A 38 -20.10 18.58 29.68
C LEU A 38 -21.47 18.34 30.32
N GLU A 39 -22.12 19.39 30.81
CA GLU A 39 -23.45 19.29 31.39
C GLU A 39 -24.50 18.79 30.37
N LEU A 40 -24.46 19.32 29.14
CA LEU A 40 -25.33 18.89 28.06
C LEU A 40 -25.09 17.41 27.69
N ALA A 41 -23.83 16.97 27.66
CA ALA A 41 -23.48 15.58 27.33
C ALA A 41 -23.97 14.60 28.40
N LEU A 42 -23.90 15.00 29.67
CA LEU A 42 -24.40 14.20 30.78
C LEU A 42 -25.93 14.09 30.79
N LYS A 43 -26.63 15.15 30.36
CA LYS A 43 -28.10 15.20 30.26
C LYS A 43 -28.65 14.56 28.99
N ALA A 44 -27.82 14.35 27.96
CA ALA A 44 -28.23 13.77 26.69
C ALA A 44 -28.82 12.36 26.86
N ARG A 45 -30.02 12.17 26.29
CA ARG A 45 -30.73 10.89 26.24
C ARG A 45 -30.64 10.25 24.86
N THR A 46 -30.55 11.06 23.80
CA THR A 46 -30.49 10.59 22.42
C THR A 46 -29.13 10.85 21.79
N ARG A 47 -28.76 10.02 20.81
CA ARG A 47 -27.50 10.16 20.08
C ARG A 47 -27.43 11.50 19.33
N ALA A 48 -28.57 12.04 18.90
CA ALA A 48 -28.65 13.36 18.30
C ALA A 48 -28.29 14.48 19.30
N GLU A 49 -28.83 14.41 20.52
CA GLU A 49 -28.48 15.35 21.61
C GLU A 49 -26.99 15.27 21.96
N LEU A 50 -26.44 14.05 22.07
CA LEU A 50 -25.03 13.86 22.39
C LEU A 50 -24.11 14.40 21.28
N ASN A 51 -24.49 14.25 20.01
CA ASN A 51 -23.73 14.82 18.91
C ASN A 51 -23.79 16.35 18.89
N GLY A 52 -24.91 16.93 19.31
CA GLY A 52 -25.09 18.38 19.40
C GLY A 52 -24.12 19.06 20.36
N THR A 53 -23.63 18.36 21.39
CA THR A 53 -22.64 18.93 22.34
C THR A 53 -21.27 19.18 21.72
N PHE A 54 -21.00 18.57 20.56
CA PHE A 54 -19.77 18.75 19.79
C PHE A 54 -19.93 19.73 18.62
N ASP A 55 -21.12 20.30 18.43
CA ASP A 55 -21.37 21.21 17.32
C ASP A 55 -20.48 22.47 17.46
N GLY A 56 -19.88 22.88 16.35
CA GLY A 56 -18.87 23.95 16.31
C GLY A 56 -17.46 23.58 16.80
N LEU A 57 -17.26 22.49 17.58
CA LEU A 57 -15.91 22.04 18.01
C LEU A 57 -15.20 21.17 16.98
N VAL A 58 -15.99 20.46 16.17
CA VAL A 58 -15.51 19.52 15.14
C VAL A 58 -15.51 20.17 13.74
N ALA A 59 -15.92 21.43 13.65
CA ALA A 59 -15.82 22.21 12.42
C ALA A 59 -14.36 22.58 12.16
N ARG A 60 -13.55 21.65 11.68
CA ARG A 60 -12.45 22.02 10.78
C ARG A 60 -13.14 22.60 9.54
N PRO A 61 -12.95 23.87 9.17
CA PRO A 61 -13.30 24.31 7.84
C PRO A 61 -12.50 23.41 6.89
N VAL A 62 -13.16 22.50 6.18
CA VAL A 62 -12.52 21.81 5.07
C VAL A 62 -12.15 22.94 4.11
N PRO A 63 -10.86 23.18 3.82
CA PRO A 63 -10.49 24.19 2.86
C PRO A 63 -11.21 23.85 1.56
N THR A 64 -12.17 24.69 1.14
CA THR A 64 -12.90 24.47 -0.11
C THR A 64 -11.97 24.65 -1.31
N TYR A 65 -10.75 25.16 -1.08
CA TYR A 65 -9.63 25.04 -1.99
C TYR A 65 -8.87 23.74 -1.71
N VAL A 66 -9.41 22.64 -2.22
CA VAL A 66 -8.64 21.41 -2.46
C VAL A 66 -7.94 21.63 -3.80
N PRO A 67 -6.60 21.72 -3.87
CA PRO A 67 -5.90 21.80 -5.15
C PRO A 67 -6.39 20.67 -6.05
N ALA A 68 -6.58 20.88 -7.35
CA ALA A 68 -7.11 19.86 -8.27
C ALA A 68 -6.33 18.51 -8.23
N ALA A 69 -5.11 18.52 -7.69
CA ALA A 69 -4.31 17.34 -7.38
C ALA A 69 -4.93 16.40 -6.32
N PHE A 70 -5.73 16.92 -5.40
CA PHE A 70 -6.38 16.18 -4.30
C PHE A 70 -7.86 15.88 -4.56
N THR A 71 -8.48 16.45 -5.60
CA THR A 71 -9.85 16.10 -6.03
C THR A 71 -9.92 14.83 -6.87
N ARG A 72 -8.77 14.29 -7.32
CA ARG A 72 -8.77 12.95 -7.90
C ARG A 72 -8.86 11.98 -6.72
N PRO A 73 -9.96 11.23 -6.52
CA PRO A 73 -9.92 10.13 -5.57
C PRO A 73 -8.72 9.30 -5.95
N ALA A 74 -7.74 9.19 -5.04
CA ALA A 74 -6.65 8.25 -5.21
C ALA A 74 -7.32 6.93 -5.57
N PRO A 75 -7.00 6.32 -6.74
CA PRO A 75 -7.71 5.14 -7.18
C PRO A 75 -7.63 4.15 -6.02
N VAL A 76 -8.78 3.86 -5.40
CA VAL A 76 -8.88 2.77 -4.43
C VAL A 76 -8.33 1.60 -5.20
N LYS A 77 -7.12 1.16 -4.84
CA LYS A 77 -6.37 0.17 -5.60
C LYS A 77 -7.12 -1.14 -5.35
N ARG A 78 -8.23 -1.34 -6.09
CA ARG A 78 -9.00 -2.57 -6.08
C ARG A 78 -7.99 -3.65 -6.38
N TYR A 79 -7.77 -4.45 -5.37
CA TYR A 79 -6.78 -5.48 -5.38
C TYR A 79 -7.33 -6.59 -6.25
N ASP A 80 -7.11 -6.46 -7.55
CA ASP A 80 -7.64 -7.39 -8.52
C ASP A 80 -7.12 -8.79 -8.16
N SER A 81 -8.04 -9.69 -7.82
CA SER A 81 -7.72 -11.10 -7.63
C SER A 81 -7.37 -11.75 -8.97
N GLN A 82 -7.76 -11.12 -10.09
CA GLN A 82 -7.42 -11.58 -11.42
C GLN A 82 -5.92 -11.41 -11.65
N GLY A 83 -5.26 -12.52 -11.92
CA GLY A 83 -3.85 -12.57 -12.31
C GLY A 83 -2.84 -12.81 -11.20
N ARG A 84 -3.23 -12.95 -9.92
CA ARG A 84 -2.28 -13.26 -8.83
C ARG A 84 -1.59 -14.61 -9.02
N GLY A 85 -2.34 -15.65 -9.41
CA GLY A 85 -1.79 -16.99 -9.61
C GLY A 85 -0.71 -17.00 -10.70
N LEU A 86 -1.10 -16.68 -11.93
CA LEU A 86 -0.16 -16.63 -13.07
C LEU A 86 0.91 -15.54 -12.92
N GLY A 87 0.60 -14.42 -12.27
CA GLY A 87 1.60 -13.39 -11.95
C GLY A 87 2.67 -13.91 -11.00
N THR A 88 2.28 -14.62 -9.94
CA THR A 88 3.21 -15.27 -9.00
C THR A 88 4.08 -16.28 -9.73
N ILE A 89 3.47 -17.13 -10.56
CA ILE A 89 4.19 -18.11 -11.39
C ILE A 89 5.19 -17.40 -12.31
N ALA A 90 4.84 -16.26 -12.90
CA ALA A 90 5.75 -15.51 -13.75
C ALA A 90 7.01 -15.04 -13.01
N HIS A 91 6.89 -14.62 -11.75
CA HIS A 91 8.06 -14.28 -10.95
C HIS A 91 8.91 -15.52 -10.63
N TRP A 92 8.29 -16.61 -10.17
CA TRP A 92 9.04 -17.80 -9.71
C TRP A 92 9.58 -18.68 -10.84
N LEU A 93 9.04 -18.59 -12.05
CA LEU A 93 9.67 -19.18 -13.23
C LEU A 93 11.07 -18.60 -13.49
N GLY A 94 11.39 -17.44 -12.90
CA GLY A 94 12.74 -16.92 -12.82
C GLY A 94 13.76 -17.93 -12.28
N TYR A 95 13.40 -18.78 -11.31
CA TYR A 95 14.34 -19.75 -10.74
C TYR A 95 14.77 -20.84 -11.72
N PRO A 96 13.86 -21.63 -12.34
CA PRO A 96 14.25 -22.71 -13.24
C PRO A 96 14.59 -22.24 -14.66
N THR A 97 14.05 -21.10 -15.11
CA THR A 97 14.10 -20.71 -16.53
C THR A 97 14.65 -19.31 -16.77
N PHE A 98 15.01 -18.59 -15.70
CA PHE A 98 15.47 -17.22 -15.78
C PHE A 98 14.47 -16.33 -16.52
N PHE A 99 14.84 -15.67 -17.61
CA PHE A 99 13.92 -14.80 -18.36
C PHE A 99 12.90 -15.58 -19.23
N VAL A 100 13.12 -16.86 -19.55
CA VAL A 100 12.32 -17.59 -20.55
C VAL A 100 10.88 -17.82 -20.09
N GLY A 101 10.67 -18.31 -18.87
CA GLY A 101 9.32 -18.54 -18.34
C GLY A 101 8.48 -17.26 -18.20
N PRO A 102 9.01 -16.16 -17.61
CA PRO A 102 8.34 -14.86 -17.65
C PRO A 102 8.01 -14.41 -19.08
N ALA A 103 8.94 -14.56 -20.04
CA ALA A 103 8.71 -14.21 -21.44
C ALA A 103 7.58 -15.03 -22.08
N LEU A 104 7.51 -16.33 -21.81
CA LEU A 104 6.42 -17.18 -22.28
C LEU A 104 5.07 -16.72 -21.72
N ILE A 105 5.00 -16.34 -20.44
CA ILE A 105 3.76 -15.82 -19.85
C ILE A 105 3.36 -14.48 -20.49
N VAL A 106 4.31 -13.56 -20.73
CA VAL A 106 4.03 -12.32 -21.47
C VAL A 106 3.47 -12.63 -22.86
N ALA A 107 4.04 -13.61 -23.56
CA ALA A 107 3.67 -13.96 -24.94
C ALA A 107 2.38 -14.80 -25.05
N THR A 108 1.87 -15.34 -23.95
CA THR A 108 0.67 -16.20 -23.90
C THR A 108 -0.42 -15.56 -23.03
N ALA A 109 -0.55 -15.94 -21.76
CA ALA A 109 -1.60 -15.49 -20.86
C ALA A 109 -1.60 -13.96 -20.65
N GLY A 110 -0.45 -13.30 -20.80
CA GLY A 110 -0.33 -11.85 -20.76
C GLY A 110 -1.03 -11.14 -21.93
N LYS A 111 -1.27 -11.81 -23.07
CA LYS A 111 -2.04 -11.22 -24.19
C LYS A 111 -3.53 -11.09 -23.85
N GLU A 112 -4.05 -12.03 -23.06
CA GLU A 112 -5.47 -12.12 -22.70
C GLU A 112 -5.78 -11.38 -21.40
N ASN A 113 -4.85 -11.35 -20.45
CA ASN A 113 -5.05 -10.77 -19.13
C ASN A 113 -4.04 -9.65 -18.81
N PRO A 114 -4.47 -8.37 -18.81
CA PRO A 114 -3.60 -7.23 -18.51
C PRO A 114 -2.96 -7.27 -17.11
N ALA A 115 -3.64 -7.84 -16.11
CA ALA A 115 -3.10 -7.98 -14.76
C ALA A 115 -1.95 -8.99 -14.73
N VAL A 116 -2.11 -10.15 -15.40
CA VAL A 116 -1.02 -11.13 -15.57
C VAL A 116 0.14 -10.52 -16.34
N ARG A 117 -0.15 -9.82 -17.44
CA ARG A 117 0.86 -9.17 -18.29
C ARG A 117 1.75 -8.24 -17.47
N LYS A 118 1.15 -7.45 -16.57
CA LYS A 118 1.88 -6.51 -15.73
C LYS A 118 2.93 -7.21 -14.85
N HIS A 119 2.55 -8.30 -14.17
CA HIS A 119 3.48 -9.07 -13.34
C HIS A 119 4.54 -9.78 -14.19
N ALA A 120 4.13 -10.37 -15.31
CA ALA A 120 5.04 -11.10 -16.19
C ALA A 120 6.07 -10.19 -16.87
N VAL A 121 5.68 -8.99 -17.32
CA VAL A 121 6.60 -7.99 -17.90
C VAL A 121 7.57 -7.47 -16.84
N GLU A 122 7.10 -7.22 -15.61
CA GLU A 122 7.97 -6.76 -14.52
C GLU A 122 8.99 -7.84 -14.11
N ALA A 123 8.56 -9.11 -14.00
CA ALA A 123 9.44 -10.25 -13.79
C ALA A 123 10.46 -10.39 -14.93
N LEU A 124 10.02 -10.34 -16.18
CA LEU A 124 10.87 -10.48 -17.36
C LEU A 124 11.96 -9.39 -17.42
N ASN A 125 11.57 -8.13 -17.23
CA ASN A 125 12.52 -7.01 -17.19
C ASN A 125 13.56 -7.19 -16.09
N PHE A 126 13.15 -7.68 -14.91
CA PHE A 126 14.09 -7.96 -13.82
C PHE A 126 15.08 -9.09 -14.18
N GLN A 127 14.59 -10.19 -14.75
CA GLN A 127 15.46 -11.30 -15.17
C GLN A 127 16.46 -10.87 -16.27
N LEU A 128 16.05 -10.03 -17.22
CA LEU A 128 16.95 -9.46 -18.23
C LEU A 128 17.96 -8.48 -17.61
N SER A 129 17.55 -7.71 -16.61
CA SER A 129 18.48 -6.84 -15.87
C SER A 129 19.51 -7.64 -15.10
N ALA A 130 19.07 -8.70 -14.40
CA ALA A 130 19.95 -9.63 -13.72
C ALA A 130 20.91 -10.32 -14.70
N LEU A 131 20.44 -10.72 -15.89
CA LEU A 131 21.28 -11.28 -16.95
C LEU A 131 22.43 -10.34 -17.29
N ALA A 132 22.11 -9.05 -17.52
CA ALA A 132 23.10 -8.03 -17.86
C ALA A 132 24.11 -7.83 -16.71
N VAL A 133 23.65 -7.82 -15.46
CA VAL A 133 24.53 -7.71 -14.28
C VAL A 133 25.47 -8.92 -14.16
N PHE A 134 24.95 -10.14 -14.30
CA PHE A 134 25.79 -11.35 -14.27
C PHE A 134 26.79 -11.40 -15.43
N ALA A 135 26.36 -11.03 -16.64
CA ALA A 135 27.23 -10.97 -17.81
C ALA A 135 28.36 -9.95 -17.62
N LEU A 136 28.02 -8.74 -17.15
CA LEU A 136 29.00 -7.69 -16.85
C LEU A 136 29.98 -8.15 -15.76
N LEU A 137 29.47 -8.76 -14.68
CA LEU A 137 30.32 -9.30 -13.62
C LEU A 137 31.25 -10.41 -14.15
N GLY A 138 30.78 -11.26 -15.06
CA GLY A 138 31.60 -12.27 -15.73
C GLY A 138 32.74 -11.67 -16.53
N VAL A 139 32.47 -10.63 -17.31
CA VAL A 139 33.49 -9.90 -18.08
C VAL A 139 34.53 -9.27 -17.14
N VAL A 140 34.08 -8.56 -16.10
CA VAL A 140 34.98 -7.93 -15.11
C VAL A 140 35.83 -8.98 -14.40
N THR A 141 35.23 -10.13 -14.05
CA THR A 141 35.95 -11.23 -13.41
C THR A 141 37.01 -11.81 -14.35
N GLY A 142 36.72 -11.96 -15.65
CA GLY A 142 37.71 -12.41 -16.63
C GLY A 142 38.88 -11.43 -16.80
N VAL A 143 38.59 -10.13 -16.89
CA VAL A 143 39.61 -9.07 -17.03
C VAL A 143 40.49 -8.96 -15.78
N THR A 144 39.93 -9.24 -14.60
CA THR A 144 40.66 -9.18 -13.32
C THR A 144 41.26 -10.54 -12.91
N GLU A 145 41.38 -11.49 -13.85
CA GLU A 145 41.92 -12.83 -13.62
C GLU A 145 41.26 -13.58 -12.45
N GLY A 146 39.96 -13.32 -12.21
CA GLY A 146 39.18 -13.96 -11.17
C GLY A 146 39.06 -13.18 -9.87
N PHE A 147 39.76 -12.05 -9.70
CA PHE A 147 39.75 -11.28 -8.45
C PHE A 147 38.33 -10.89 -7.98
N THR A 148 37.43 -10.50 -8.88
CA THR A 148 36.05 -10.14 -8.54
C THR A 148 35.08 -11.33 -8.43
N GLY A 149 35.57 -12.57 -8.56
CA GLY A 149 34.72 -13.77 -8.58
C GLY A 149 33.91 -13.97 -7.29
N PHE A 150 34.40 -13.47 -6.16
CA PHE A 150 33.68 -13.56 -4.87
C PHE A 150 32.35 -12.77 -4.85
N LEU A 151 32.11 -11.88 -5.83
CA LEU A 151 30.86 -11.12 -5.93
C LEU A 151 29.69 -11.93 -6.50
N PHE A 152 29.95 -13.03 -7.23
CA PHE A 152 28.90 -13.89 -7.79
C PHE A 152 27.88 -14.39 -6.76
N PRO A 153 28.29 -14.98 -5.61
CA PRO A 153 27.32 -15.40 -4.60
C PRO A 153 26.53 -14.24 -4.00
N LEU A 154 27.11 -13.03 -3.89
CA LEU A 154 26.40 -11.85 -3.36
C LEU A 154 25.32 -11.38 -4.34
N VAL A 155 25.65 -11.25 -5.63
CA VAL A 155 24.69 -10.90 -6.68
C VAL A 155 23.63 -12.00 -6.83
N GLY A 156 24.05 -13.27 -6.76
CA GLY A 156 23.17 -14.45 -6.73
C GLY A 156 22.16 -14.40 -5.59
N LEU A 157 22.60 -14.06 -4.38
CA LEU A 157 21.72 -13.94 -3.23
C LEU A 157 20.71 -12.81 -3.39
N VAL A 158 21.14 -11.63 -3.85
CA VAL A 158 20.24 -10.50 -4.10
C VAL A 158 19.21 -10.87 -5.17
N TRP A 159 19.64 -11.48 -6.27
CA TRP A 159 18.75 -11.95 -7.33
C TRP A 159 17.73 -12.98 -6.80
N PHE A 160 18.20 -13.95 -6.02
CA PHE A 160 17.36 -15.01 -5.46
C PHE A 160 16.29 -14.43 -4.52
N VAL A 161 16.69 -13.61 -3.56
CA VAL A 161 15.79 -12.98 -2.58
C VAL A 161 14.76 -12.10 -3.28
N LEU A 162 15.19 -11.24 -4.20
CA LEU A 162 14.27 -10.39 -4.95
C LEU A 162 13.28 -11.20 -5.79
N THR A 163 13.73 -12.25 -6.47
CA THR A 163 12.84 -13.16 -7.24
C THR A 163 11.77 -13.75 -6.34
N GLY A 164 12.15 -14.22 -5.15
CA GLY A 164 11.24 -14.75 -4.14
C GLY A 164 10.23 -13.71 -3.64
N ILE A 165 10.70 -12.52 -3.26
CA ILE A 165 9.85 -11.41 -2.81
C ILE A 165 8.86 -10.99 -3.90
N GLY A 166 9.27 -10.91 -5.16
CA GLY A 166 8.38 -10.52 -6.26
C GLY A 166 7.20 -11.48 -6.42
N GLY A 167 7.45 -12.80 -6.34
CA GLY A 167 6.39 -13.80 -6.36
C GLY A 167 5.53 -13.75 -5.10
N LEU A 168 6.14 -13.70 -3.90
CA LEU A 168 5.38 -13.67 -2.64
C LEU A 168 4.52 -12.40 -2.51
N ALA A 169 5.07 -11.25 -2.89
CA ALA A 169 4.35 -9.98 -2.90
C ALA A 169 3.18 -10.05 -3.89
N THR A 170 3.36 -10.63 -5.07
CA THR A 170 2.27 -10.83 -6.05
C THR A 170 1.21 -11.81 -5.56
N LEU A 171 1.61 -12.86 -4.85
CA LEU A 171 0.70 -13.83 -4.24
C LEU A 171 -0.17 -13.15 -3.17
N LEU A 172 0.47 -12.32 -2.35
CA LEU A 172 -0.18 -11.43 -1.39
C LEU A 172 -0.94 -10.27 -2.07
N GLY A 173 -0.95 -10.24 -3.41
CA GLY A 173 -1.65 -9.35 -4.37
C GLY A 173 -1.04 -7.96 -4.58
N SER A 174 0.19 -7.75 -4.11
CA SER A 174 0.91 -6.49 -4.24
C SER A 174 1.38 -6.29 -5.66
N ASN A 175 1.33 -5.04 -6.12
CA ASN A 175 1.93 -4.64 -7.39
C ASN A 175 3.42 -4.36 -7.20
N PHE A 176 4.16 -5.38 -6.79
CA PHE A 176 5.58 -5.27 -6.51
C PHE A 176 6.35 -4.81 -7.75
N ARG A 177 7.33 -3.92 -7.55
CA ARG A 177 8.24 -3.45 -8.60
C ARG A 177 9.65 -3.69 -8.12
N TYR A 178 10.45 -4.30 -8.98
CA TYR A 178 11.82 -4.59 -8.62
C TYR A 178 12.66 -3.30 -8.58
N PRO A 179 13.51 -3.12 -7.57
CA PRO A 179 14.49 -2.05 -7.57
C PRO A 179 15.57 -2.33 -8.63
N PHE A 180 16.16 -1.28 -9.19
CA PHE A 180 17.30 -1.35 -10.14
C PHE A 180 17.04 -2.17 -11.42
N THR A 181 15.78 -2.24 -11.87
CA THR A 181 15.38 -2.97 -13.09
C THR A 181 15.29 -2.07 -14.32
N LEU A 182 15.90 -2.50 -15.43
CA LEU A 182 15.77 -1.91 -16.75
C LEU A 182 14.42 -2.27 -17.38
N ARG A 183 13.65 -1.27 -17.82
CA ARG A 183 12.32 -1.46 -18.45
C ARG A 183 12.42 -1.59 -19.96
N LEU A 184 12.88 -2.75 -20.40
CA LEU A 184 13.08 -3.08 -21.81
C LEU A 184 11.75 -3.36 -22.52
N ILE A 185 10.84 -4.06 -21.83
CA ILE A 185 9.53 -4.47 -22.36
C ILE A 185 8.43 -3.66 -21.67
N LYS A 186 7.46 -3.17 -22.47
CA LYS A 186 6.31 -2.36 -22.05
C LYS A 186 5.01 -3.14 -22.19
#